data_AF-A0A4U7CV16-F1
#
_entry.id   AF-A0A4U7CV16-F1
#
_cell.length_a   1.000
_cell.length_b   1.000
_cell.length_c   1.000
_cell.angle_alpha   90.00
_cell.angle_beta   90.00
_cell.angle_gamma   90.00
#
_symmetry.space_group_name_H-M   'P 1'
#
loop_
_entity.id
_entity.type
_entity.pdbx_description
1 polymer ?
#
loop_
_entity_poly.entity_id
_entity_poly.type
_entity_poly.pdbx_seq_one_letter_code
_entity_poly.pdbx_strand_id
1 'polypeptide(L)'
;MTRLPGADDPRTRRNFLAGTAAAAAVGLAGCSSNDGGDTAEMNESDDMDGGDETGMENETDTESPEPTAAPDVPLLNYALTLEHLENAFYREGLETFADDELMGADVLSPFGERVRTEVPEYLRTVGAHEAAHVEQLTETVETLDGDPVGEGEYDFGYETPSEFLGVAQALENTGVAAYAGAAPQIVNNDILGAAAGIHSVEARHASFLNLVNGDSPFPAGVDEASSISEVLEIAGDFVTSEVDPSVYEVSDDRPTPDRKSDDGTSDVDVLNYALTLEHLENAFYRGGRERFSDEQIMNADALSEFGDEVKSVLPDHLRTVGAHEAAHVDAIAQTVEDLGGDPVAEATYDFGYETPSEFLGVAKALENTGVAAYKGAAPSVSSDAVFSAAIGIHSVEARHAALLNEVNATSPFPAGVDEPQTMDEVVEVAGQFIVEE
;
A
#
# COMPACT_ATOMS: atom_id res chain seq x y z
N MET A 1 34.21 49.82 -31.44
CA MET A 1 35.15 49.25 -30.44
C MET A 1 34.39 49.28 -29.13
N THR A 2 33.96 48.20 -28.49
CA THR A 2 34.39 46.78 -28.51
C THR A 2 33.23 45.90 -27.97
N ARG A 3 33.24 44.60 -28.30
CA ARG A 3 32.23 43.53 -28.07
C ARG A 3 32.09 43.05 -26.59
N LEU A 4 30.84 42.69 -26.19
CA LEU A 4 30.23 41.51 -25.48
C LEU A 4 31.09 40.48 -24.66
N PRO A 5 30.54 39.50 -23.86
CA PRO A 5 29.18 39.23 -23.24
C PRO A 5 29.16 38.57 -21.80
N GLY A 6 27.96 38.17 -21.30
CA GLY A 6 27.69 37.03 -20.38
C GLY A 6 27.36 37.40 -18.91
N ALA A 7 26.39 36.84 -18.18
CA ALA A 7 25.63 35.58 -18.34
C ALA A 7 24.24 35.69 -17.68
N ASP A 8 23.31 34.91 -18.23
CA ASP A 8 21.95 34.64 -17.73
C ASP A 8 21.98 33.83 -16.42
N ASP A 9 21.13 34.20 -15.47
CA ASP A 9 20.79 33.40 -14.28
C ASP A 9 19.31 32.99 -14.41
N PRO A 10 18.99 31.71 -14.63
CA PRO A 10 17.63 31.22 -14.60
C PRO A 10 17.39 30.37 -13.35
N ARG A 11 17.41 30.98 -12.16
CA ARG A 11 16.67 30.45 -11.01
C ARG A 11 15.38 31.23 -10.87
N THR A 12 14.28 30.70 -11.39
CA THR A 12 12.96 30.78 -10.76
C THR A 12 11.88 30.18 -11.66
N ARG A 13 10.95 29.49 -11.00
CA ARG A 13 9.65 28.95 -11.46
C ARG A 13 9.66 27.48 -11.89
N ARG A 14 9.76 26.59 -10.90
CA ARG A 14 9.00 25.33 -10.96
C ARG A 14 7.60 25.65 -10.40
N ASN A 15 6.59 25.57 -11.27
CA ASN A 15 5.19 25.61 -10.86
C ASN A 15 4.85 24.18 -10.41
N PHE A 16 4.62 23.99 -9.12
CA PHE A 16 3.98 22.78 -8.60
C PHE A 16 2.52 22.80 -9.06
N LEU A 17 2.15 21.93 -9.99
CA LEU A 17 0.77 21.74 -10.40
C LEU A 17 0.15 20.70 -9.48
N ALA A 18 -0.51 21.17 -8.43
CA ALA A 18 -1.54 20.40 -7.75
C ALA A 18 -2.68 20.11 -8.75
N GLY A 19 -3.01 18.83 -8.91
CA GLY A 19 -4.28 18.43 -9.52
C GLY A 19 -4.19 17.18 -10.38
N THR A 20 -4.53 16.04 -9.79
CA THR A 20 -5.07 14.91 -10.55
C THR A 20 -6.32 14.40 -9.83
N ALA A 21 -7.46 15.01 -10.13
CA ALA A 21 -8.76 14.39 -9.87
C ALA A 21 -9.02 13.39 -10.99
N ALA A 22 -8.84 12.10 -10.70
CA ALA A 22 -9.27 11.02 -11.59
C ALA A 22 -10.60 10.46 -11.08
N ALA A 23 -11.65 10.67 -11.86
CA ALA A 23 -12.92 9.95 -11.72
C ALA A 23 -13.08 9.06 -12.96
N ALA A 24 -13.04 7.73 -12.81
CA ALA A 24 -13.75 6.78 -13.68
C ALA A 24 -13.59 5.31 -13.25
N ALA A 25 -14.75 4.69 -12.97
CA ALA A 25 -15.14 3.29 -13.18
C ALA A 25 -14.06 2.23 -13.45
N VAL A 26 -13.86 1.34 -12.47
CA VAL A 26 -13.17 0.06 -12.64
C VAL A 26 -14.05 -0.89 -13.45
N GLY A 27 -13.52 -1.37 -14.57
CA GLY A 27 -14.06 -2.50 -15.32
C GLY A 27 -12.91 -3.46 -15.61
N LEU A 28 -12.84 -4.57 -14.87
CA LEU A 28 -11.90 -5.67 -15.11
C LEU A 28 -12.21 -6.29 -16.47
N ALA A 29 -11.35 -6.05 -17.46
CA ALA A 29 -11.49 -6.60 -18.80
C ALA A 29 -10.72 -7.93 -18.92
N GLY A 30 -11.43 -9.05 -18.77
CA GLY A 30 -10.91 -10.39 -19.06
C GLY A 30 -10.68 -10.61 -20.56
N CYS A 31 -9.45 -10.96 -20.94
CA CYS A 31 -9.11 -11.40 -22.29
C CYS A 31 -9.03 -12.93 -22.34
N SER A 32 -10.11 -13.56 -22.83
CA SER A 32 -10.12 -14.95 -23.29
C SER A 32 -9.48 -15.02 -24.68
N SER A 33 -8.56 -15.95 -24.90
CA SER A 33 -8.22 -16.43 -26.25
C SER A 33 -7.85 -17.91 -26.21
N ASN A 34 -8.73 -18.70 -26.80
CA ASN A 34 -8.63 -20.13 -27.05
C ASN A 34 -8.31 -20.34 -28.54
N ASP A 35 -7.22 -21.06 -28.85
CA ASP A 35 -7.06 -21.88 -30.07
C ASP A 35 -5.91 -22.86 -29.75
N GLY A 36 -6.06 -24.18 -29.81
CA GLY A 36 -6.51 -24.95 -30.96
C GLY A 36 -5.30 -25.77 -31.42
N GLY A 37 -5.21 -27.03 -30.99
CA GLY A 37 -4.01 -27.86 -31.14
C GLY A 37 -3.78 -28.43 -32.54
N ASP A 38 -2.60 -29.02 -32.73
CA ASP A 38 -2.45 -30.15 -33.65
C ASP A 38 -1.25 -31.04 -33.26
N THR A 39 -1.44 -32.34 -33.44
CA THR A 39 -0.52 -33.43 -33.10
C THR A 39 0.09 -34.03 -34.36
N ALA A 40 1.39 -34.35 -34.37
CA ALA A 40 1.99 -35.41 -35.20
C ALA A 40 3.45 -35.65 -34.73
N GLU A 41 3.73 -36.75 -34.04
CA GLU A 41 4.21 -38.05 -34.57
C GLU A 41 5.74 -38.16 -34.71
N MET A 42 6.22 -39.27 -34.16
CA MET A 42 7.60 -39.70 -33.97
C MET A 42 8.27 -40.09 -35.29
N ASN A 43 9.61 -39.97 -35.35
CA ASN A 43 10.43 -41.04 -35.91
C ASN A 43 11.89 -41.00 -35.39
N GLU A 44 12.35 -42.14 -34.90
CA GLU A 44 13.76 -42.45 -34.66
C GLU A 44 14.47 -42.83 -35.98
N SER A 45 15.78 -42.57 -36.08
CA SER A 45 16.75 -43.56 -36.57
C SER A 45 18.18 -43.06 -36.44
N ASP A 46 19.02 -43.93 -35.87
CA ASP A 46 20.48 -43.89 -35.77
C ASP A 46 21.21 -43.66 -37.10
N ASP A 47 22.41 -43.06 -37.04
CA ASP A 47 23.59 -43.54 -37.78
C ASP A 47 24.89 -42.96 -37.20
N MET A 48 25.87 -43.84 -36.95
CA MET A 48 27.26 -43.52 -36.60
C MET A 48 28.14 -43.41 -37.86
N ASP A 49 29.07 -42.46 -37.93
CA ASP A 49 30.44 -42.70 -38.40
C ASP A 49 31.38 -41.54 -38.01
N GLY A 50 32.64 -41.88 -37.72
CA GLY A 50 33.62 -41.04 -37.04
C GLY A 50 34.50 -40.13 -37.90
N GLY A 51 35.41 -39.44 -37.22
CA GLY A 51 36.38 -38.54 -37.83
C GLY A 51 37.13 -37.73 -36.77
N ASP A 52 38.26 -38.28 -36.34
CA ASP A 52 39.32 -37.65 -35.54
C ASP A 52 39.80 -36.31 -36.16
N GLU A 53 39.73 -35.20 -35.42
CA GLU A 53 40.69 -34.10 -35.56
C GLU A 53 40.97 -33.43 -34.20
N THR A 54 42.25 -33.44 -33.85
CA THR A 54 42.87 -32.83 -32.68
C THR A 54 42.76 -31.30 -32.71
N GLY A 55 41.93 -30.74 -31.84
CA GLY A 55 41.91 -29.31 -31.51
C GLY A 55 42.34 -29.11 -30.05
N MET A 56 43.40 -28.32 -29.83
CA MET A 56 43.75 -27.86 -28.49
C MET A 56 42.64 -26.94 -27.99
N GLU A 57 41.83 -27.41 -27.05
CA GLU A 57 40.91 -26.56 -26.31
C GLU A 57 41.72 -25.66 -25.39
N ASN A 58 41.67 -24.37 -25.72
CA ASN A 58 42.08 -23.30 -24.84
C ASN A 58 41.06 -23.31 -23.70
N GLU A 59 41.47 -23.72 -22.49
CA GLU A 59 40.65 -23.58 -21.29
C GLU A 59 40.41 -22.08 -21.08
N THR A 60 39.30 -21.58 -21.64
CA THR A 60 38.68 -20.36 -21.17
C THR A 60 38.23 -20.66 -19.76
N ASP A 61 38.89 -20.01 -18.79
CA ASP A 61 38.39 -19.84 -17.43
C ASP A 61 36.90 -19.48 -17.54
N THR A 62 36.02 -20.45 -17.29
CA THR A 62 34.64 -20.16 -16.94
C THR A 62 34.74 -19.39 -15.64
N GLU A 63 34.55 -18.07 -15.72
CA GLU A 63 34.19 -17.28 -14.56
C GLU A 63 33.07 -18.04 -13.85
N SER A 64 33.35 -18.46 -12.62
CA SER A 64 32.32 -19.01 -11.75
C SER A 64 31.19 -18.00 -11.76
N PRO A 65 29.93 -18.38 -12.05
CA PRO A 65 28.84 -17.41 -12.03
C PRO A 65 28.89 -16.72 -10.67
N GLU A 66 29.03 -15.38 -10.70
CA GLU A 66 28.83 -14.56 -9.52
C GLU A 66 27.53 -15.04 -8.86
N PRO A 67 27.50 -15.26 -7.55
CA PRO A 67 26.26 -15.65 -6.88
C PRO A 67 25.23 -14.58 -7.22
N THR A 68 24.22 -14.98 -7.99
CA THR A 68 23.11 -14.09 -8.32
C THR A 68 22.45 -13.76 -6.99
N ALA A 69 22.36 -12.47 -6.64
CA ALA A 69 21.66 -12.05 -5.44
C ALA A 69 20.28 -12.72 -5.39
N ALA A 70 19.80 -13.05 -4.18
CA ALA A 70 18.51 -13.72 -4.05
C ALA A 70 17.44 -12.95 -4.85
N PRO A 71 16.48 -13.65 -5.48
CA PRO A 71 15.63 -13.07 -6.54
C PRO A 71 14.83 -11.83 -6.11
N ASP A 72 14.62 -11.65 -4.81
CA ASP A 72 13.88 -10.52 -4.24
C ASP A 72 14.76 -9.33 -3.81
N VAL A 73 16.09 -9.50 -3.74
CA VAL A 73 17.02 -8.41 -3.34
C VAL A 73 16.87 -7.15 -4.19
N PRO A 74 16.72 -7.20 -5.53
CA PRO A 74 16.50 -5.97 -6.31
C PRO A 74 15.21 -5.23 -5.94
N LEU A 75 14.13 -5.95 -5.60
CA LEU A 75 12.87 -5.33 -5.16
C LEU A 75 12.98 -4.77 -3.75
N LEU A 76 13.70 -5.45 -2.86
CA LEU A 76 13.96 -4.95 -1.51
C LEU A 76 14.84 -3.70 -1.54
N ASN A 77 15.85 -3.65 -2.40
CA ASN A 77 16.67 -2.44 -2.59
C ASN A 77 15.87 -1.30 -3.25
N TYR A 78 14.91 -1.62 -4.12
CA TYR A 78 13.94 -0.65 -4.63
C TYR A 78 13.11 -0.05 -3.49
N ALA A 79 12.48 -0.89 -2.65
CA ALA A 79 11.73 -0.42 -1.48
C ALA A 79 12.62 0.38 -0.52
N LEU A 80 13.81 -0.14 -0.17
CA LEU A 80 14.77 0.51 0.73
C LEU A 80 15.23 1.88 0.23
N THR A 81 15.28 2.09 -1.09
CA THR A 81 15.57 3.42 -1.65
C THR A 81 14.47 4.43 -1.30
N LEU A 82 13.21 4.01 -1.36
CA LEU A 82 12.05 4.86 -1.03
C LEU A 82 11.99 5.11 0.47
N GLU A 83 12.20 4.08 1.30
CA GLU A 83 12.26 4.26 2.75
C GLU A 83 13.40 5.19 3.18
N HIS A 84 14.55 5.15 2.50
CA HIS A 84 15.63 6.11 2.74
C HIS A 84 15.23 7.54 2.39
N LEU A 85 14.51 7.73 1.28
CA LEU A 85 13.99 9.03 0.87
C LEU A 85 13.01 9.59 1.91
N GLU A 86 12.05 8.79 2.36
CA GLU A 86 11.02 9.20 3.33
C GLU A 86 11.58 9.40 4.73
N ASN A 87 12.45 8.50 5.21
CA ASN A 87 13.15 8.68 6.48
C ASN A 87 14.01 9.97 6.48
N ALA A 88 14.75 10.25 5.40
CA ALA A 88 15.50 11.49 5.28
C ALA A 88 14.58 12.71 5.25
N PHE A 89 13.48 12.65 4.51
CA PHE A 89 12.47 13.70 4.41
C PHE A 89 11.91 14.11 5.78
N TYR A 90 11.43 13.15 6.58
CA TYR A 90 10.90 13.46 7.90
C TYR A 90 11.97 13.94 8.86
N ARG A 91 13.14 13.30 8.85
CA ARG A 91 14.27 13.69 9.70
C ARG A 91 14.69 15.14 9.44
N GLU A 92 14.84 15.53 8.17
CA GLU A 92 15.22 16.90 7.79
C GLU A 92 14.09 17.92 8.02
N GLY A 93 12.85 17.56 7.71
CA GLY A 93 11.69 18.43 7.91
C GLY A 93 11.46 18.76 9.39
N LEU A 94 11.55 17.76 10.26
CA LEU A 94 11.40 17.91 11.71
C LEU A 94 12.59 18.62 12.36
N GLU A 95 13.77 18.61 11.75
CA GLU A 95 14.89 19.47 12.15
C GLU A 95 14.72 20.92 11.67
N THR A 96 14.04 21.12 10.54
CA THR A 96 13.86 22.43 9.91
C THR A 96 12.77 23.26 10.58
N PHE A 97 11.62 22.66 10.89
CA PHE A 97 10.46 23.37 11.44
C PHE A 97 10.23 23.04 12.91
N ALA A 98 10.08 24.08 13.75
CA ALA A 98 9.66 23.88 15.12
C ALA A 98 8.17 23.49 15.22
N ASP A 99 7.77 22.87 16.33
CA ASP A 99 6.39 22.46 16.58
C ASP A 99 5.40 23.62 16.38
N ASP A 100 5.70 24.82 16.90
CA ASP A 100 4.83 25.99 16.75
C ASP A 100 4.66 26.41 15.27
N GLU A 101 5.64 26.15 14.41
CA GLU A 101 5.57 26.41 12.97
C GLU A 101 4.72 25.34 12.26
N LEU A 102 4.92 24.06 12.60
CA LEU A 102 4.11 22.95 12.07
C LEU A 102 2.64 23.09 12.48
N MET A 103 2.37 23.30 13.77
CA MET A 103 1.02 23.59 14.27
C MET A 103 0.43 24.86 13.62
N GLY A 104 1.30 25.78 13.20
CA GLY A 104 0.99 27.05 12.56
C GLY A 104 0.77 26.99 11.05
N ALA A 105 0.93 25.83 10.40
CA ALA A 105 0.81 25.69 8.96
C ALA A 105 -0.55 26.19 8.45
N ASP A 106 -0.54 26.93 7.34
CA ASP A 106 -1.75 27.53 6.76
C ASP A 106 -2.80 26.46 6.39
N VAL A 107 -2.34 25.30 5.90
CA VAL A 107 -3.22 24.18 5.55
C VAL A 107 -3.98 23.62 6.74
N LEU A 108 -3.42 23.75 7.95
CA LEU A 108 -4.06 23.32 9.20
C LEU A 108 -5.03 24.36 9.79
N SER A 109 -5.16 25.53 9.17
CA SER A 109 -6.00 26.62 9.69
C SER A 109 -7.50 26.29 9.86
N PRO A 110 -8.11 25.37 9.08
CA PRO A 110 -9.49 24.92 9.32
C PRO A 110 -9.64 24.09 10.60
N PHE A 111 -8.57 23.42 11.04
CA PHE A 111 -8.62 22.49 12.16
C PHE A 111 -8.55 23.18 13.53
N GLY A 112 -9.20 22.55 14.51
CA GLY A 112 -9.17 22.98 15.91
C GLY A 112 -7.83 22.71 16.59
N GLU A 113 -7.67 23.21 17.81
CA GLU A 113 -6.44 23.07 18.61
C GLU A 113 -6.02 21.60 18.77
N ARG A 114 -6.97 20.69 19.02
CA ARG A 114 -6.74 19.24 19.18
C ARG A 114 -5.86 18.67 18.07
N VAL A 115 -6.36 18.68 16.83
CA VAL A 115 -5.67 18.14 15.65
C VAL A 115 -4.34 18.87 15.43
N ARG A 116 -4.34 20.20 15.48
CA ARG A 116 -3.14 21.00 15.24
C ARG A 116 -2.01 20.63 16.20
N THR A 117 -2.31 20.42 17.48
CA THR A 117 -1.30 20.05 18.49
C THR A 117 -0.76 18.62 18.36
N GLU A 118 -1.46 17.74 17.65
CA GLU A 118 -1.01 16.38 17.41
C GLU A 118 -0.09 16.24 16.21
N VAL A 119 -0.27 17.10 15.18
CA VAL A 119 0.49 17.01 13.92
C VAL A 119 2.00 16.86 14.15
N PRO A 120 2.69 17.65 14.99
CA PRO A 120 4.12 17.47 15.19
C PRO A 120 4.51 16.09 15.74
N GLU A 121 3.70 15.52 16.64
CA GLU A 121 3.97 14.21 17.22
C GLU A 121 3.65 13.07 16.26
N TYR A 122 2.56 13.21 15.50
CA TYR A 122 2.22 12.28 14.43
C TYR A 122 3.31 12.25 13.35
N LEU A 123 3.83 13.40 12.91
CA LEU A 123 4.96 13.45 11.97
C LEU A 123 6.24 12.80 12.53
N ARG A 124 6.52 12.92 13.85
CA ARG A 124 7.62 12.18 14.47
C ARG A 124 7.40 10.68 14.50
N THR A 125 6.15 10.26 14.71
CA THR A 125 5.79 8.85 14.70
C THR A 125 5.96 8.28 13.30
N VAL A 126 5.49 8.98 12.26
CA VAL A 126 5.75 8.61 10.85
C VAL A 126 7.26 8.50 10.61
N GLY A 127 8.05 9.54 10.91
CA GLY A 127 9.50 9.46 10.73
C GLY A 127 10.19 8.34 11.53
N ALA A 128 9.62 7.92 12.67
CA ALA A 128 10.10 6.77 13.41
C ALA A 128 9.71 5.42 12.78
N HIS A 129 8.55 5.36 12.11
CA HIS A 129 8.14 4.21 11.30
C HIS A 129 9.04 4.07 10.07
N GLU A 130 9.31 5.15 9.33
CA GLU A 130 10.23 5.11 8.19
C GLU A 130 11.64 4.65 8.57
N ALA A 131 12.14 5.11 9.72
CA ALA A 131 13.41 4.62 10.25
C ALA A 131 13.39 3.11 10.57
N ALA A 132 12.26 2.59 11.04
CA ALA A 132 12.09 1.16 11.33
C ALA A 132 11.94 0.33 10.04
N HIS A 133 11.28 0.86 9.00
CA HIS A 133 11.23 0.22 7.68
C HIS A 133 12.62 0.09 7.07
N VAL A 134 13.42 1.17 7.09
CA VAL A 134 14.83 1.15 6.66
C VAL A 134 15.61 0.06 7.39
N GLU A 135 15.50 -0.03 8.72
CA GLU A 135 16.18 -1.05 9.52
C GLU A 135 15.76 -2.47 9.11
N GLN A 136 14.45 -2.70 8.99
CA GLN A 136 13.91 -4.02 8.63
C GLN A 136 14.30 -4.46 7.21
N LEU A 137 14.21 -3.58 6.22
CA LEU A 137 14.59 -3.89 4.85
C LEU A 137 16.11 -4.12 4.73
N THR A 138 16.92 -3.32 5.43
CA THR A 138 18.37 -3.53 5.50
C THR A 138 18.70 -4.92 6.05
N GLU A 139 18.12 -5.29 7.20
CA GLU A 139 18.33 -6.62 7.80
C GLU A 139 17.85 -7.75 6.88
N THR A 140 16.74 -7.55 6.17
CA THR A 140 16.19 -8.54 5.23
C THR A 140 17.13 -8.74 4.04
N VAL A 141 17.64 -7.66 3.44
CA VAL A 141 18.60 -7.73 2.33
C VAL A 141 19.89 -8.46 2.77
N GLU A 142 20.43 -8.11 3.93
CA GLU A 142 21.63 -8.77 4.48
C GLU A 142 21.39 -10.26 4.76
N THR A 143 20.21 -10.63 5.27
CA THR A 143 19.82 -12.02 5.54
C THR A 143 19.75 -12.86 4.26
N LEU A 144 19.47 -12.22 3.13
CA LEU A 144 19.44 -12.85 1.81
C LEU A 144 20.81 -12.83 1.10
N ASP A 145 21.89 -12.56 1.84
CA ASP A 145 23.25 -12.38 1.32
C ASP A 145 23.34 -11.30 0.21
N GLY A 146 22.45 -10.31 0.24
CA GLY A 146 22.45 -9.15 -0.65
C GLY A 146 23.20 -7.96 -0.06
N ASP A 147 23.59 -7.01 -0.92
CA ASP A 147 24.15 -5.72 -0.51
C ASP A 147 23.02 -4.68 -0.41
N PRO A 148 22.72 -4.14 0.79
CA PRO A 148 21.70 -3.11 0.95
C PRO A 148 22.15 -1.80 0.30
N VAL A 149 21.25 -1.17 -0.44
CA VAL A 149 21.46 0.17 -0.98
C VAL A 149 21.62 1.18 0.16
N GLY A 150 22.53 2.13 0.02
CA GLY A 150 22.74 3.19 1.00
C GLY A 150 21.84 4.40 0.78
N GLU A 151 21.66 5.20 1.83
CA GLU A 151 20.96 6.49 1.78
C GLU A 151 21.60 7.43 0.74
N GLY A 152 20.76 8.12 -0.04
CA GLY A 152 21.17 9.13 -1.02
C GLY A 152 21.32 10.54 -0.44
N GLU A 153 21.54 11.53 -1.32
CA GLU A 153 21.43 12.96 -0.99
C GLU A 153 20.18 13.54 -1.65
N TYR A 154 19.37 14.32 -0.92
CA TYR A 154 18.04 14.76 -1.36
C TYR A 154 17.87 16.28 -1.36
N ASP A 155 16.97 16.79 -2.22
CA ASP A 155 16.45 18.16 -2.22
C ASP A 155 14.92 18.13 -2.38
N PHE A 156 14.21 18.35 -1.26
CA PHE A 156 12.76 18.28 -1.19
C PHE A 156 12.05 19.58 -1.60
N GLY A 157 12.79 20.69 -1.73
CA GLY A 157 12.27 21.94 -2.27
C GLY A 157 11.16 22.67 -1.49
N TYR A 158 10.80 22.23 -0.28
CA TYR A 158 9.83 22.95 0.56
C TYR A 158 10.47 24.15 1.27
N GLU A 159 9.73 25.26 1.42
CA GLU A 159 10.17 26.44 2.16
C GLU A 159 9.29 26.73 3.39
N THR A 160 8.09 26.13 3.44
CA THR A 160 7.07 26.37 4.49
C THR A 160 6.53 25.07 5.08
N PRO A 161 5.96 25.10 6.30
CA PRO A 161 5.29 23.94 6.89
C PRO A 161 4.15 23.36 6.03
N SER A 162 3.40 24.21 5.33
CA SER A 162 2.34 23.73 4.42
C SER A 162 2.90 23.03 3.19
N GLU A 163 4.02 23.51 2.63
CA GLU A 163 4.70 22.81 1.53
C GLU A 163 5.31 21.50 2.00
N PHE A 164 5.88 21.45 3.21
CA PHE A 164 6.34 20.21 3.82
C PHE A 164 5.20 19.18 3.95
N LEU A 165 4.05 19.56 4.50
CA LEU A 165 2.88 18.66 4.58
C LEU A 165 2.38 18.21 3.20
N GLY A 166 2.48 19.06 2.18
CA GLY A 166 2.14 18.71 0.81
C GLY A 166 3.13 17.73 0.16
N VAL A 167 4.43 17.87 0.41
CA VAL A 167 5.44 16.89 -0.04
C VAL A 167 5.27 15.57 0.70
N ALA A 168 5.02 15.61 2.01
CA ALA A 168 4.74 14.42 2.81
C ALA A 168 3.56 13.63 2.23
N GLN A 169 2.45 14.31 1.95
CA GLN A 169 1.30 13.70 1.29
C GLN A 169 1.67 13.03 -0.05
N ALA A 170 2.50 13.68 -0.86
CA ALA A 170 2.90 13.14 -2.16
C ALA A 170 3.79 11.89 -2.03
N LEU A 171 4.75 11.91 -1.11
CA LEU A 171 5.65 10.79 -0.85
C LEU A 171 4.86 9.56 -0.40
N GLU A 172 4.03 9.69 0.64
CA GLU A 172 3.31 8.57 1.24
C GLU A 172 2.29 7.93 0.27
N ASN A 173 1.60 8.74 -0.53
CA ASN A 173 0.75 8.18 -1.59
C ASN A 173 1.57 7.48 -2.70
N THR A 174 2.81 7.94 -2.95
CA THR A 174 3.74 7.27 -3.85
C THR A 174 4.25 5.96 -3.23
N GLY A 175 4.55 5.93 -1.94
CA GLY A 175 4.90 4.74 -1.17
C GLY A 175 3.83 3.65 -1.26
N VAL A 176 2.57 4.01 -1.01
CA VAL A 176 1.41 3.09 -1.19
C VAL A 176 1.41 2.48 -2.60
N ALA A 177 1.48 3.32 -3.64
CA ALA A 177 1.45 2.85 -5.02
C ALA A 177 2.68 2.01 -5.41
N ALA A 178 3.84 2.30 -4.82
CA ALA A 178 5.10 1.59 -5.05
C ALA A 178 5.06 0.17 -4.47
N TYR A 179 4.64 0.03 -3.21
CA TYR A 179 4.48 -1.28 -2.58
C TYR A 179 3.41 -2.12 -3.28
N ALA A 180 2.27 -1.52 -3.64
CA ALA A 180 1.23 -2.21 -4.41
C ALA A 180 1.74 -2.71 -5.78
N GLY A 181 2.64 -1.98 -6.45
CA GLY A 181 3.23 -2.38 -7.74
C GLY A 181 4.39 -3.38 -7.65
N ALA A 182 5.13 -3.38 -6.54
CA ALA A 182 6.26 -4.27 -6.33
C ALA A 182 5.89 -5.59 -5.65
N ALA A 183 4.92 -5.60 -4.73
CA ALA A 183 4.51 -6.81 -3.99
C ALA A 183 4.10 -7.99 -4.89
N PRO A 184 3.37 -7.78 -6.02
CA PRO A 184 3.06 -8.85 -6.98
C PRO A 184 4.28 -9.46 -7.68
N GLN A 185 5.48 -8.93 -7.47
CA GLN A 185 6.71 -9.46 -8.04
C GLN A 185 7.56 -10.23 -7.02
N ILE A 186 7.26 -10.15 -5.72
CA ILE A 186 8.01 -10.85 -4.65
C ILE A 186 7.81 -12.37 -4.77
N VAL A 187 8.91 -13.12 -4.69
CA VAL A 187 8.96 -14.57 -4.82
C VAL A 187 8.84 -15.27 -3.46
N ASN A 188 9.51 -14.75 -2.42
CA ASN A 188 9.49 -15.33 -1.09
C ASN A 188 8.26 -14.86 -0.28
N ASN A 189 7.40 -15.81 0.11
CA ASN A 189 6.20 -15.53 0.90
C ASN A 189 6.49 -14.93 2.28
N ASP A 190 7.62 -15.27 2.91
CA ASP A 190 7.98 -14.68 4.21
C ASP A 190 8.24 -13.18 4.08
N ILE A 191 8.77 -12.74 2.93
CA ILE A 191 9.00 -11.32 2.61
C ILE A 191 7.68 -10.62 2.29
N LEU A 192 6.78 -11.31 1.59
CA LEU A 192 5.47 -10.75 1.21
C LEU A 192 4.65 -10.32 2.42
N GLY A 193 4.67 -11.13 3.48
CA GLY A 193 4.01 -10.80 4.74
C GLY A 193 4.59 -9.54 5.39
N ALA A 194 5.91 -9.37 5.40
CA ALA A 194 6.55 -8.16 5.92
C ALA A 194 6.19 -6.92 5.06
N ALA A 195 6.34 -7.03 3.73
CA ALA A 195 6.04 -5.96 2.79
C ALA A 195 4.57 -5.49 2.87
N ALA A 196 3.62 -6.41 3.02
CA ALA A 196 2.22 -6.04 3.22
C ALA A 196 2.00 -5.24 4.51
N GLY A 197 2.76 -5.51 5.58
CA GLY A 197 2.65 -4.78 6.84
C GLY A 197 3.16 -3.34 6.76
N ILE A 198 4.23 -3.11 5.99
CA ILE A 198 4.71 -1.76 5.68
C ILE A 198 3.69 -1.05 4.80
N HIS A 199 3.22 -1.70 3.72
CA HIS A 199 2.23 -1.14 2.81
C HIS A 199 0.96 -0.61 3.49
N SER A 200 0.41 -1.32 4.48
CA SER A 200 -0.73 -0.82 5.26
C SER A 200 -0.36 0.39 6.12
N VAL A 201 0.86 0.47 6.65
CA VAL A 201 1.33 1.61 7.44
C VAL A 201 1.49 2.85 6.56
N GLU A 202 2.11 2.72 5.38
CA GLU A 202 2.15 3.77 4.33
C GLU A 202 0.75 4.33 4.04
N ALA A 203 -0.23 3.42 3.89
CA ALA A 203 -1.60 3.81 3.61
C ALA A 203 -2.26 4.57 4.77
N ARG A 204 -1.92 4.24 6.03
CA ARG A 204 -2.38 4.99 7.20
C ARG A 204 -1.75 6.38 7.28
N HIS A 205 -0.46 6.50 6.99
CA HIS A 205 0.23 7.80 6.92
C HIS A 205 -0.39 8.66 5.82
N ALA A 206 -0.57 8.11 4.63
CA ALA A 206 -1.19 8.77 3.50
C ALA A 206 -2.62 9.23 3.81
N SER A 207 -3.41 8.42 4.54
CA SER A 207 -4.76 8.80 5.00
C SER A 207 -4.74 10.03 5.92
N PHE A 208 -3.85 10.03 6.91
CA PHE A 208 -3.66 11.16 7.81
C PHE A 208 -3.23 12.42 7.05
N LEU A 209 -2.22 12.31 6.17
CA LEU A 209 -1.70 13.45 5.42
C LEU A 209 -2.69 13.99 4.40
N ASN A 210 -3.47 13.12 3.76
CA ASN A 210 -4.60 13.54 2.93
C ASN A 210 -5.60 14.35 3.74
N LEU A 211 -6.00 13.85 4.93
CA LEU A 211 -6.94 14.55 5.80
C LEU A 211 -6.44 15.94 6.18
N VAL A 212 -5.21 16.04 6.70
CA VAL A 212 -4.70 17.33 7.20
C VAL A 212 -4.32 18.31 6.10
N ASN A 213 -4.14 17.84 4.86
CA ASN A 213 -4.02 18.69 3.68
C ASN A 213 -5.37 19.10 3.06
N GLY A 214 -6.48 18.58 3.59
CA GLY A 214 -7.84 18.94 3.15
C GLY A 214 -8.37 18.09 1.99
N ASP A 215 -7.73 16.97 1.67
CA ASP A 215 -8.17 16.00 0.68
C ASP A 215 -8.93 14.83 1.33
N SER A 216 -9.54 13.98 0.50
CA SER A 216 -10.16 12.74 0.99
C SER A 216 -9.09 11.79 1.56
N PRO A 217 -9.25 11.27 2.80
CA PRO A 217 -8.28 10.34 3.39
C PRO A 217 -8.11 9.05 2.54
N PHE A 218 -9.18 8.66 1.86
CA PHE A 218 -9.27 7.52 0.94
C PHE A 218 -9.93 8.01 -0.36
N PRO A 219 -9.14 8.38 -1.38
CA PRO A 219 -9.67 9.00 -2.60
C PRO A 219 -10.39 8.02 -3.54
N ALA A 220 -10.09 6.72 -3.43
CA ALA A 220 -10.65 5.66 -4.25
C ALA A 220 -10.99 4.43 -3.39
N GLY A 221 -11.88 3.57 -3.91
CA GLY A 221 -12.20 2.27 -3.29
C GLY A 221 -11.17 1.19 -3.57
N VAL A 222 -10.24 1.41 -4.51
CA VAL A 222 -9.07 0.55 -4.69
C VAL A 222 -7.93 1.49 -5.03
N ASP A 223 -6.82 1.43 -4.30
CA ASP A 223 -5.64 2.22 -4.65
C ASP A 223 -4.94 1.63 -5.89
N GLU A 224 -4.44 2.51 -6.75
CA GLU A 224 -3.75 2.11 -7.98
C GLU A 224 -2.28 1.82 -7.71
N ALA A 225 -1.81 0.68 -8.22
CA ALA A 225 -0.39 0.35 -8.24
C ALA A 225 0.36 1.16 -9.31
N SER A 226 1.58 1.59 -8.99
CA SER A 226 2.48 2.25 -9.94
C SER A 226 3.62 1.30 -10.36
N SER A 227 4.09 1.42 -11.59
CA SER A 227 5.27 0.67 -12.01
C SER A 227 6.52 1.21 -11.30
N ILE A 228 7.53 0.34 -11.12
CA ILE A 228 8.84 0.71 -10.57
C ILE A 228 9.42 1.93 -11.32
N SER A 229 9.30 1.98 -12.65
CA SER A 229 9.78 3.11 -13.45
C SER A 229 9.06 4.42 -13.17
N GLU A 230 7.74 4.40 -12.99
CA GLU A 230 6.96 5.60 -12.67
C GLU A 230 7.32 6.12 -11.29
N VAL A 231 7.46 5.22 -10.32
CA VAL A 231 7.87 5.60 -8.96
C VAL A 231 9.29 6.14 -8.93
N LEU A 232 10.25 5.52 -9.63
CA LEU A 232 11.62 6.02 -9.70
C LEU A 232 11.71 7.37 -10.43
N GLU A 233 10.82 7.64 -11.40
CA GLU A 233 10.72 8.97 -12.02
C GLU A 233 10.27 10.02 -11.00
N ILE A 234 9.25 9.72 -10.18
CA ILE A 234 8.75 10.62 -9.13
C ILE A 234 9.81 10.82 -8.04
N ALA A 235 10.36 9.73 -7.49
CA ALA A 235 11.38 9.79 -6.45
C ALA A 235 12.66 10.49 -6.94
N GLY A 236 13.03 10.27 -8.21
CA GLY A 236 14.19 10.87 -8.85
C GLY A 236 14.17 12.39 -8.95
N ASP A 237 13.00 13.04 -8.85
CA ASP A 237 12.90 14.50 -8.78
C ASP A 237 13.50 15.08 -7.48
N PHE A 238 13.62 14.27 -6.44
CA PHE A 238 14.19 14.65 -5.14
C PHE A 238 15.64 14.22 -4.96
N VAL A 239 16.14 13.25 -5.73
CA VAL A 239 17.50 12.72 -5.56
C VAL A 239 18.54 13.61 -6.25
N THR A 240 19.57 14.01 -5.50
CA THR A 240 20.68 14.87 -5.97
C THR A 240 22.01 14.14 -6.09
N SER A 241 22.16 12.99 -5.42
CA SER A 241 23.31 12.08 -5.56
C SER A 241 23.21 11.22 -6.83
N GLU A 242 24.32 10.58 -7.22
CA GLU A 242 24.27 9.54 -8.24
C GLU A 242 23.55 8.29 -7.70
N VAL A 243 22.62 7.74 -8.49
CA VAL A 243 21.93 6.47 -8.20
C VAL A 243 22.46 5.42 -9.17
N ASP A 244 22.83 4.25 -8.66
CA ASP A 244 23.17 3.10 -9.50
C ASP A 244 21.89 2.33 -9.83
N PRO A 245 21.34 2.42 -11.06
CA PRO A 245 20.10 1.75 -11.41
C PRO A 245 20.22 0.23 -11.46
N SER A 246 21.45 -0.32 -11.51
CA SER A 246 21.66 -1.77 -11.56
C SER A 246 21.20 -2.49 -10.29
N VAL A 247 21.09 -1.77 -9.17
CA VAL A 247 20.61 -2.34 -7.90
C VAL A 247 19.13 -2.72 -7.92
N TYR A 248 18.38 -2.25 -8.92
CA TYR A 248 16.95 -2.56 -9.12
C TYR A 248 16.71 -3.58 -10.25
N GLU A 249 17.77 -4.01 -10.94
CA GLU A 249 17.62 -4.92 -12.08
C GLU A 249 17.23 -6.33 -11.59
N VAL A 250 16.02 -6.74 -11.95
CA VAL A 250 15.54 -8.12 -11.75
C VAL A 250 16.06 -9.00 -12.88
N SER A 251 16.45 -10.24 -12.56
CA SER A 251 16.98 -11.17 -13.56
C SER A 251 15.90 -11.69 -14.52
N ASP A 252 16.27 -11.89 -15.79
CA ASP A 252 15.37 -12.52 -16.79
C ASP A 252 15.04 -13.98 -16.42
N ASP A 253 15.94 -14.65 -15.69
CA ASP A 253 15.79 -16.03 -15.21
C ASP A 253 15.13 -16.11 -13.81
N ARG A 254 14.48 -15.02 -13.35
CA ARG A 254 13.83 -14.97 -12.04
C ARG A 254 12.72 -16.04 -11.93
N PRO A 255 12.63 -16.77 -10.81
CA PRO A 255 11.50 -17.65 -10.55
C PRO A 255 10.18 -16.88 -10.57
N THR A 256 9.12 -17.51 -11.06
CA THR A 256 7.76 -16.98 -10.91
C THR A 256 7.40 -16.97 -9.42
N PRO A 257 6.80 -15.89 -8.90
CA PRO A 257 6.20 -15.89 -7.57
C PRO A 257 5.28 -17.10 -7.36
N ASP A 258 5.51 -17.85 -6.28
CA ASP A 258 4.64 -18.93 -5.85
C ASP A 258 4.06 -18.57 -4.49
N ARG A 259 2.94 -17.85 -4.53
CA ARG A 259 2.23 -17.39 -3.33
C ARG A 259 1.31 -18.43 -2.73
N LYS A 260 1.34 -19.66 -3.25
CA LYS A 260 0.42 -20.67 -2.78
C LYS A 260 0.91 -21.29 -1.48
N SER A 261 0.08 -21.21 -0.45
CA SER A 261 0.26 -22.01 0.76
C SER A 261 0.05 -23.52 0.44
N ASP A 262 0.92 -24.37 0.98
CA ASP A 262 0.87 -25.84 0.81
C ASP A 262 -0.23 -26.53 1.67
N ASP A 263 -1.36 -25.85 1.88
CA ASP A 263 -2.45 -26.26 2.78
C ASP A 263 -3.72 -26.73 2.05
N GLY A 264 -3.77 -26.55 0.72
CA GLY A 264 -4.89 -26.92 -0.12
C GLY A 264 -5.94 -25.82 -0.31
N THR A 265 -5.72 -24.64 0.27
CA THR A 265 -6.56 -23.45 0.06
C THR A 265 -6.48 -23.00 -1.40
N SER A 266 -7.64 -22.78 -2.03
CA SER A 266 -7.73 -22.23 -3.38
C SER A 266 -8.00 -20.73 -3.35
N ASP A 267 -7.71 -20.02 -4.44
CA ASP A 267 -8.03 -18.60 -4.55
C ASP A 267 -9.53 -18.32 -4.37
N VAL A 268 -10.39 -19.25 -4.77
CA VAL A 268 -11.85 -19.16 -4.52
C VAL A 268 -12.17 -19.26 -3.03
N ASP A 269 -11.44 -20.09 -2.27
CA ASP A 269 -11.61 -20.16 -0.82
C ASP A 269 -11.16 -18.86 -0.15
N VAL A 270 -10.02 -18.30 -0.57
CA VAL A 270 -9.52 -17.00 -0.06
C VAL A 270 -10.48 -15.86 -0.40
N LEU A 271 -10.99 -15.82 -1.62
CA LEU A 271 -11.94 -14.80 -2.05
C LEU A 271 -13.29 -14.91 -1.33
N ASN A 272 -13.80 -16.12 -1.07
CA ASN A 272 -15.01 -16.29 -0.26
C ASN A 272 -14.78 -15.94 1.22
N TYR A 273 -13.57 -16.18 1.73
CA TYR A 273 -13.18 -15.68 3.05
C TYR A 273 -13.20 -14.15 3.08
N ALA A 274 -12.55 -13.47 2.13
CA ALA A 274 -12.58 -12.01 2.04
C ALA A 274 -14.01 -11.47 1.86
N LEU A 275 -14.80 -12.05 0.94
CA LEU A 275 -16.20 -11.68 0.69
C LEU A 275 -17.08 -11.79 1.94
N THR A 276 -16.78 -12.73 2.84
CA THR A 276 -17.49 -12.84 4.13
C THR A 276 -17.28 -11.59 5.00
N LEU A 277 -16.07 -11.03 5.00
CA LEU A 277 -15.71 -9.82 5.74
C LEU A 277 -16.29 -8.58 5.05
N GLU A 278 -16.18 -8.48 3.73
CA GLU A 278 -16.77 -7.38 2.97
C GLU A 278 -18.29 -7.30 3.15
N HIS A 279 -18.98 -8.45 3.20
CA HIS A 279 -20.41 -8.49 3.52
C HIS A 279 -20.71 -7.99 4.93
N LEU A 280 -19.88 -8.36 5.92
CA LEU A 280 -20.00 -7.91 7.30
C LEU A 280 -19.85 -6.37 7.38
N GLU A 281 -18.81 -5.80 6.77
CA GLU A 281 -18.51 -4.36 6.80
C GLU A 281 -19.53 -3.54 5.99
N ASN A 282 -19.88 -3.98 4.78
CA ASN A 282 -20.93 -3.34 3.98
C ASN A 282 -22.29 -3.34 4.74
N ALA A 283 -22.67 -4.47 5.35
CA ALA A 283 -23.89 -4.54 6.15
C ALA A 283 -23.82 -3.63 7.39
N PHE A 284 -22.66 -3.57 8.04
CA PHE A 284 -22.38 -2.70 9.18
C PHE A 284 -22.60 -1.22 8.84
N TYR A 285 -21.98 -0.72 7.77
CA TYR A 285 -22.11 0.69 7.37
C TYR A 285 -23.51 1.03 6.87
N ARG A 286 -24.14 0.13 6.10
CA ARG A 286 -25.54 0.30 5.68
C ARG A 286 -26.46 0.42 6.89
N GLY A 287 -26.33 -0.48 7.87
CA GLY A 287 -27.15 -0.48 9.09
C GLY A 287 -26.91 0.73 9.99
N GLY A 288 -25.64 1.11 10.20
CA GLY A 288 -25.28 2.23 11.06
C GLY A 288 -25.80 3.56 10.53
N ARG A 289 -25.71 3.76 9.22
CA ARG A 289 -26.20 4.95 8.52
C ARG A 289 -27.73 5.01 8.41
N GLU A 290 -28.41 3.87 8.40
CA GLU A 290 -29.88 3.84 8.53
C GLU A 290 -30.33 4.19 9.96
N ARG A 291 -29.53 3.80 10.97
CA ARG A 291 -29.86 3.98 12.38
C ARG A 291 -29.60 5.41 12.90
N PHE A 292 -28.49 6.02 12.50
CA PHE A 292 -28.07 7.33 13.02
C PHE A 292 -28.09 8.40 11.93
N SER A 293 -28.65 9.57 12.24
CA SER A 293 -28.54 10.73 11.36
C SER A 293 -27.13 11.35 11.41
N ASP A 294 -26.79 12.13 10.39
CA ASP A 294 -25.55 12.92 10.36
C ASP A 294 -25.39 13.77 11.63
N GLU A 295 -26.47 14.42 12.09
CA GLU A 295 -26.44 15.20 13.32
C GLU A 295 -26.12 14.33 14.55
N GLN A 296 -26.60 13.09 14.62
CA GLN A 296 -26.25 12.18 15.71
C GLN A 296 -24.78 11.75 15.64
N ILE A 297 -24.26 11.46 14.44
CA ILE A 297 -22.84 11.12 14.24
C ILE A 297 -21.94 12.32 14.62
N MET A 298 -22.23 13.52 14.13
CA MET A 298 -21.48 14.75 14.42
C MET A 298 -21.44 15.08 15.93
N ASN A 299 -22.45 14.65 16.68
CA ASN A 299 -22.58 14.86 18.12
C ASN A 299 -22.24 13.61 18.95
N ALA A 300 -21.55 12.62 18.37
CA ALA A 300 -21.05 11.47 19.12
C ALA A 300 -20.08 11.92 20.23
N ASP A 301 -20.15 11.29 21.41
CA ASP A 301 -19.27 11.60 22.55
C ASP A 301 -17.78 11.37 22.21
N ALA A 302 -17.49 10.38 21.37
CA ALA A 302 -16.17 10.11 20.79
C ALA A 302 -15.57 11.33 20.07
N LEU A 303 -16.42 12.21 19.50
CA LEU A 303 -15.98 13.41 18.79
C LEU A 303 -15.88 14.65 19.69
N SER A 304 -16.10 14.51 21.01
CA SER A 304 -16.22 15.67 21.91
C SER A 304 -14.99 16.59 21.92
N GLU A 305 -13.80 16.04 21.66
CA GLU A 305 -12.54 16.80 21.58
C GLU A 305 -12.24 17.40 20.20
N PHE A 306 -13.00 17.01 19.17
CA PHE A 306 -12.79 17.47 17.81
C PHE A 306 -13.55 18.77 17.50
N GLY A 307 -12.95 19.58 16.62
CA GLY A 307 -13.55 20.81 16.09
C GLY A 307 -14.62 20.54 15.03
N ASP A 308 -15.29 21.61 14.59
CA ASP A 308 -16.38 21.54 13.60
C ASP A 308 -15.92 20.95 12.26
N GLU A 309 -14.68 21.20 11.85
CA GLU A 309 -14.11 20.70 10.59
C GLU A 309 -14.24 19.17 10.50
N VAL A 310 -13.58 18.44 11.41
CA VAL A 310 -13.61 16.97 11.48
C VAL A 310 -15.03 16.44 11.66
N LYS A 311 -15.82 17.07 12.53
CA LYS A 311 -17.21 16.65 12.78
C LYS A 311 -18.05 16.74 11.51
N SER A 312 -17.95 17.85 10.78
CA SER A 312 -18.82 18.14 9.65
C SER A 312 -18.59 17.23 8.45
N VAL A 313 -17.36 16.77 8.24
CA VAL A 313 -16.99 15.91 7.11
C VAL A 313 -17.17 14.42 7.40
N LEU A 314 -17.16 14.00 8.68
CA LEU A 314 -17.20 12.59 9.05
C LEU A 314 -18.41 11.81 8.47
N PRO A 315 -19.65 12.33 8.46
CA PRO A 315 -20.77 11.60 7.85
C PRO A 315 -20.58 11.32 6.36
N ASP A 316 -19.91 12.22 5.62
CA ASP A 316 -19.59 12.01 4.21
C ASP A 316 -18.45 11.00 4.05
N HIS A 317 -17.43 11.05 4.91
CA HIS A 317 -16.40 10.01 4.96
C HIS A 317 -17.00 8.61 5.20
N LEU A 318 -17.89 8.46 6.19
CA LEU A 318 -18.56 7.18 6.47
C LEU A 318 -19.48 6.70 5.32
N ARG A 319 -20.02 7.62 4.51
CA ARG A 319 -20.74 7.27 3.28
C ARG A 319 -19.79 6.70 2.24
N THR A 320 -18.62 7.31 2.09
CA THR A 320 -17.60 6.88 1.16
C THR A 320 -17.04 5.52 1.57
N VAL A 321 -16.72 5.29 2.85
CA VAL A 321 -16.33 3.96 3.36
C VAL A 321 -17.39 2.91 2.99
N GLY A 322 -18.64 3.11 3.41
CA GLY A 322 -19.72 2.17 3.05
C GLY A 322 -19.98 2.02 1.54
N ALA A 323 -19.51 2.94 0.70
CA ALA A 323 -19.56 2.78 -0.76
C ALA A 323 -18.37 2.00 -1.31
N HIS A 324 -17.20 2.08 -0.65
CA HIS A 324 -16.04 1.25 -0.94
C HIS A 324 -16.36 -0.21 -0.59
N GLU A 325 -16.88 -0.50 0.60
CA GLU A 325 -17.26 -1.87 1.00
C GLU A 325 -18.28 -2.50 0.06
N ALA A 326 -19.26 -1.72 -0.40
CA ALA A 326 -20.22 -2.20 -1.40
C ALA A 326 -19.55 -2.53 -2.74
N ALA A 327 -18.56 -1.74 -3.16
CA ALA A 327 -17.79 -1.99 -4.39
C ALA A 327 -16.86 -3.19 -4.24
N HIS A 328 -16.25 -3.40 -3.07
CA HIS A 328 -15.45 -4.59 -2.76
C HIS A 328 -16.29 -5.86 -2.85
N VAL A 329 -17.47 -5.87 -2.19
CA VAL A 329 -18.43 -6.99 -2.29
C VAL A 329 -18.71 -7.34 -3.75
N ASP A 330 -19.08 -6.35 -4.57
CA ASP A 330 -19.40 -6.57 -5.98
C ASP A 330 -18.20 -7.12 -6.77
N ALA A 331 -17.00 -6.57 -6.55
CA ALA A 331 -15.78 -6.97 -7.24
C ALA A 331 -15.32 -8.38 -6.87
N ILE A 332 -15.32 -8.72 -5.57
CA ILE A 332 -14.91 -10.02 -5.09
C ILE A 332 -15.92 -11.09 -5.50
N ALA A 333 -17.23 -10.83 -5.36
CA ALA A 333 -18.26 -11.77 -5.80
C ALA A 333 -18.15 -12.07 -7.31
N GLN A 334 -17.96 -11.03 -8.14
CA GLN A 334 -17.74 -11.23 -9.58
C GLN A 334 -16.48 -12.07 -9.86
N THR A 335 -15.39 -11.82 -9.12
CA THR A 335 -14.14 -12.56 -9.29
C THR A 335 -14.30 -14.03 -8.90
N VAL A 336 -15.05 -14.33 -7.85
CA VAL A 336 -15.40 -15.72 -7.47
C VAL A 336 -16.15 -16.42 -8.60
N GLU A 337 -17.16 -15.78 -9.18
CA GLU A 337 -17.91 -16.33 -10.32
C GLU A 337 -17.03 -16.57 -11.56
N ASP A 338 -16.14 -15.61 -11.87
CA ASP A 338 -15.23 -15.68 -13.02
C ASP A 338 -14.23 -16.83 -12.88
N LEU A 339 -13.85 -17.16 -11.65
CA LEU A 339 -13.02 -18.34 -11.32
C LEU A 339 -13.84 -19.65 -11.24
N GLY A 340 -15.15 -19.60 -11.47
CA GLY A 340 -16.05 -20.75 -11.46
C GLY A 340 -16.47 -21.22 -10.08
N GLY A 341 -16.28 -20.39 -9.05
CA GLY A 341 -16.79 -20.60 -7.70
C GLY A 341 -18.23 -20.08 -7.54
N ASP A 342 -18.85 -20.45 -6.42
CA ASP A 342 -20.11 -19.86 -5.97
C ASP A 342 -19.76 -18.80 -4.89
N PRO A 343 -20.13 -17.52 -5.07
CA PRO A 343 -19.92 -16.48 -4.05
C PRO A 343 -20.71 -16.80 -2.78
N VAL A 344 -20.07 -16.63 -1.62
CA VAL A 344 -20.73 -16.71 -0.32
C VAL A 344 -21.80 -15.63 -0.22
N ALA A 345 -22.94 -15.97 0.40
CA ALA A 345 -24.03 -15.03 0.60
C ALA A 345 -23.82 -14.17 1.85
N GLU A 346 -24.34 -12.94 1.81
CA GLU A 346 -24.45 -12.07 3.00
C GLU A 346 -25.20 -12.79 4.13
N ALA A 347 -24.61 -12.81 5.32
CA ALA A 347 -25.22 -13.38 6.52
C ALA A 347 -26.15 -12.38 7.24
N THR A 348 -26.78 -12.81 8.33
CA THR A 348 -27.49 -11.87 9.23
C THR A 348 -26.58 -11.50 10.39
N TYR A 349 -26.49 -10.20 10.70
CA TYR A 349 -25.56 -9.66 11.68
C TYR A 349 -26.24 -8.96 12.87
N ASP A 350 -25.63 -9.05 14.06
CA ASP A 350 -25.91 -8.23 15.23
C ASP A 350 -24.63 -7.57 15.74
N PHE A 351 -24.52 -6.27 15.53
CA PHE A 351 -23.34 -5.47 15.89
C PHE A 351 -23.39 -4.89 17.30
N GLY A 352 -24.51 -5.01 18.01
CA GLY A 352 -24.63 -4.60 19.42
C GLY A 352 -24.49 -3.10 19.75
N TYR A 353 -24.25 -2.21 18.79
CA TYR A 353 -24.13 -0.77 19.06
C TYR A 353 -25.50 -0.10 19.33
N GLU A 354 -25.56 0.76 20.35
CA GLU A 354 -26.76 1.53 20.68
C GLU A 354 -26.60 3.02 20.40
N THR A 355 -25.35 3.51 20.43
CA THR A 355 -24.98 4.93 20.28
C THR A 355 -24.04 5.17 19.09
N PRO A 356 -23.96 6.41 18.58
CA PRO A 356 -22.98 6.79 17.56
C PRO A 356 -21.53 6.49 17.95
N SER A 357 -21.16 6.64 19.22
CA SER A 357 -19.79 6.36 19.69
C SER A 357 -19.49 4.87 19.73
N GLU A 358 -20.45 4.03 20.11
CA GLU A 358 -20.29 2.57 20.00
C GLU A 358 -20.19 2.14 18.53
N PHE A 359 -20.98 2.74 17.64
CA PHE A 359 -20.85 2.52 16.20
C PHE A 359 -19.45 2.87 15.70
N LEU A 360 -18.91 4.06 16.00
CA LEU A 360 -17.54 4.42 15.63
C LEU A 360 -16.48 3.47 16.23
N GLY A 361 -16.72 2.99 17.45
CA GLY A 361 -15.84 2.01 18.10
C GLY A 361 -15.84 0.64 17.42
N VAL A 362 -17.01 0.16 16.98
CA VAL A 362 -17.12 -1.08 16.20
C VAL A 362 -16.52 -0.90 14.80
N ALA A 363 -16.76 0.26 14.15
CA ALA A 363 -16.18 0.58 12.85
C ALA A 363 -14.64 0.48 12.91
N LYS A 364 -14.03 1.14 13.90
CA LYS A 364 -12.60 1.02 14.16
C LYS A 364 -12.15 -0.44 14.31
N ALA A 365 -12.89 -1.26 15.05
CA ALA A 365 -12.51 -2.65 15.28
C ALA A 365 -12.55 -3.49 13.99
N LEU A 366 -13.63 -3.36 13.21
CA LEU A 366 -13.80 -4.09 11.95
C LEU A 366 -12.67 -3.76 10.97
N GLU A 367 -12.40 -2.48 10.77
CA GLU A 367 -11.46 -1.99 9.76
C GLU A 367 -10.00 -2.39 10.07
N ASN A 368 -9.62 -2.35 11.35
CA ASN A 368 -8.31 -2.88 11.75
C ASN A 368 -8.24 -4.41 11.62
N THR A 369 -9.37 -5.12 11.78
CA THR A 369 -9.46 -6.55 11.49
C THR A 369 -9.39 -6.82 9.99
N GLY A 370 -10.01 -5.99 9.14
CA GLY A 370 -9.90 -6.03 7.67
C GLY A 370 -8.45 -5.93 7.21
N VAL A 371 -7.72 -4.92 7.70
CA VAL A 371 -6.26 -4.78 7.44
C VAL A 371 -5.50 -6.06 7.81
N ALA A 372 -5.68 -6.56 9.03
CA ALA A 372 -4.98 -7.75 9.49
C ALA A 372 -5.37 -9.02 8.69
N ALA A 373 -6.63 -9.10 8.23
CA ALA A 373 -7.17 -10.21 7.46
C ALA A 373 -6.60 -10.27 6.04
N TYR A 374 -6.60 -9.15 5.31
CA TYR A 374 -6.00 -9.06 3.97
C TYR A 374 -4.51 -9.36 4.02
N LYS A 375 -3.79 -8.79 4.99
CA LYS A 375 -2.38 -9.08 5.21
C LYS A 375 -2.13 -10.56 5.49
N GLY A 376 -2.90 -11.17 6.39
CA GLY A 376 -2.75 -12.57 6.77
C GLY A 376 -3.09 -13.56 5.66
N ALA A 377 -3.99 -13.18 4.75
CA ALA A 377 -4.36 -13.99 3.59
C ALA A 377 -3.41 -13.81 2.38
N ALA A 378 -2.59 -12.76 2.35
CA ALA A 378 -1.69 -12.47 1.23
C ALA A 378 -0.81 -13.67 0.80
N PRO A 379 -0.21 -14.46 1.71
CA PRO A 379 0.58 -15.65 1.37
C PRO A 379 -0.23 -16.89 0.96
N SER A 380 -1.53 -16.73 0.71
CA SER A 380 -2.43 -17.82 0.28
C SER A 380 -3.08 -17.54 -1.09
N VAL A 381 -2.78 -16.40 -1.72
CA VAL A 381 -3.37 -16.01 -3.01
C VAL A 381 -2.43 -16.37 -4.16
N SER A 382 -2.77 -17.42 -4.91
CA SER A 382 -1.94 -17.96 -5.99
C SER A 382 -1.98 -17.11 -7.26
N SER A 383 -3.15 -16.57 -7.61
CA SER A 383 -3.35 -15.76 -8.82
C SER A 383 -2.77 -14.35 -8.67
N ASP A 384 -1.83 -13.98 -9.55
CA ASP A 384 -1.27 -12.63 -9.60
C ASP A 384 -2.33 -11.54 -9.80
N ALA A 385 -3.36 -11.83 -10.61
CA ALA A 385 -4.44 -10.89 -10.86
C ALA A 385 -5.31 -10.67 -9.62
N VAL A 386 -5.60 -11.73 -8.87
CA VAL A 386 -6.35 -11.65 -7.61
C VAL A 386 -5.52 -10.91 -6.56
N PHE A 387 -4.23 -11.26 -6.45
CA PHE A 387 -3.31 -10.62 -5.53
C PHE A 387 -3.18 -9.11 -5.79
N SER A 388 -3.02 -8.73 -7.06
CA SER A 388 -2.88 -7.32 -7.46
C SER A 388 -4.14 -6.49 -7.17
N ALA A 389 -5.33 -7.10 -7.24
CA ALA A 389 -6.56 -6.43 -6.82
C ALA A 389 -6.66 -6.34 -5.29
N ALA A 390 -6.35 -7.43 -4.59
CA ALA A 390 -6.44 -7.52 -3.13
C ALA A 390 -5.48 -6.55 -2.43
N ILE A 391 -4.26 -6.35 -2.96
CA ILE A 391 -3.30 -5.41 -2.36
C ILE A 391 -3.81 -3.95 -2.44
N GLY A 392 -4.52 -3.57 -3.50
CA GLY A 392 -5.11 -2.24 -3.62
C GLY A 392 -6.34 -2.02 -2.72
N ILE A 393 -7.08 -3.09 -2.38
CA ILE A 393 -8.13 -3.04 -1.36
C ILE A 393 -7.49 -2.92 0.03
N HIS A 394 -6.45 -3.70 0.29
CA HIS A 394 -5.75 -3.73 1.58
C HIS A 394 -5.25 -2.34 2.05
N SER A 395 -4.73 -1.49 1.15
CA SER A 395 -4.37 -0.12 1.54
C SER A 395 -5.59 0.77 1.81
N VAL A 396 -6.72 0.54 1.12
CA VAL A 396 -7.97 1.28 1.37
C VAL A 396 -8.51 0.96 2.77
N GLU A 397 -8.53 -0.32 3.17
CA GLU A 397 -8.85 -0.74 4.55
C GLU A 397 -7.97 -0.02 5.57
N ALA A 398 -6.67 0.08 5.28
CA ALA A 398 -5.73 0.75 6.18
C ALA A 398 -5.98 2.27 6.25
N ARG A 399 -6.38 2.91 5.15
CA ARG A 399 -6.78 4.33 5.13
C ARG A 399 -8.05 4.57 5.93
N HIS A 400 -9.04 3.70 5.82
CA HIS A 400 -10.28 3.75 6.61
C HIS A 400 -9.96 3.56 8.11
N ALA A 401 -9.16 2.54 8.43
CA ALA A 401 -8.72 2.26 9.79
C ALA A 401 -7.96 3.44 10.42
N ALA A 402 -7.15 4.18 9.65
CA ALA A 402 -6.48 5.38 10.14
C ALA A 402 -7.46 6.48 10.57
N LEU A 403 -8.46 6.79 9.72
CA LEU A 403 -9.51 7.76 10.07
C LEU A 403 -10.28 7.32 11.32
N LEU A 404 -10.65 6.03 11.38
CA LEU A 404 -11.46 5.50 12.48
C LEU A 404 -10.69 5.36 13.78
N ASN A 405 -9.39 5.10 13.71
CA ASN A 405 -8.49 5.22 14.85
C ASN A 405 -8.48 6.65 15.39
N GLU A 406 -8.31 7.64 14.51
CA GLU A 406 -8.24 9.06 14.88
C GLU A 406 -9.52 9.53 15.56
N VAL A 407 -10.69 9.33 14.94
CA VAL A 407 -11.97 9.81 15.48
C VAL A 407 -12.42 9.07 16.75
N ASN A 408 -11.75 7.96 17.10
CA ASN A 408 -11.87 7.27 18.38
C ASN A 408 -10.74 7.64 19.36
N ALA A 409 -10.03 8.75 19.13
CA ALA A 409 -8.96 9.30 19.97
C ALA A 409 -7.81 8.30 20.23
N THR A 410 -7.40 7.59 19.18
CA THR A 410 -6.21 6.74 19.17
C THR A 410 -5.34 7.04 17.97
N SER A 411 -4.04 6.70 18.04
CA SER A 411 -3.11 6.95 16.93
C SER A 411 -3.65 6.37 15.60
N PRO A 412 -3.69 7.14 14.50
CA PRO A 412 -4.10 6.65 13.18
C PRO A 412 -3.27 5.45 12.71
N PHE A 413 -1.98 5.47 13.06
CA PHE A 413 -0.96 4.46 12.79
C PHE A 413 -0.34 4.04 14.13
N PRO A 414 -0.88 3.00 14.80
CA PRO A 414 -0.46 2.62 16.15
C PRO A 414 0.87 1.85 16.21
N ALA A 415 1.35 1.34 15.07
CA ALA A 415 2.59 0.59 14.95
C ALA A 415 3.28 0.93 13.63
N GLY A 416 4.61 0.75 13.58
CA GLY A 416 5.41 0.93 12.37
C GLY A 416 5.35 -0.25 11.41
N VAL A 417 4.77 -1.39 11.82
CA VAL A 417 4.40 -2.47 10.90
C VAL A 417 3.11 -3.06 11.45
N ASP A 418 2.04 -3.10 10.66
CA ASP A 418 0.79 -3.73 11.10
C ASP A 418 0.97 -5.24 11.20
N GLU A 419 0.34 -5.89 12.18
CA GLU A 419 0.47 -7.34 12.39
C GLU A 419 -0.63 -8.12 11.64
N PRO A 420 -0.31 -9.29 11.03
CA PRO A 420 -1.33 -10.10 10.37
C PRO A 420 -2.18 -10.88 11.39
N GLN A 421 -3.38 -11.26 10.98
CA GLN A 421 -4.19 -12.27 11.67
C GLN A 421 -4.41 -13.47 10.75
N THR A 422 -4.37 -14.66 11.32
CA THR A 422 -4.75 -15.88 10.58
C THR A 422 -6.24 -15.87 10.24
N MET A 423 -6.64 -16.56 9.18
CA MET A 423 -8.07 -16.66 8.80
C MET A 423 -8.93 -17.19 9.96
N ASP A 424 -8.41 -18.14 10.76
CA ASP A 424 -9.11 -18.67 11.92
C ASP A 424 -9.34 -17.61 13.01
N GLU A 425 -8.34 -16.77 13.30
CA GLU A 425 -8.46 -15.67 14.26
C GLU A 425 -9.46 -14.62 13.78
N VAL A 426 -9.43 -14.28 12.49
CA VAL A 426 -10.37 -13.32 11.90
C VAL A 426 -11.80 -13.87 11.90
N VAL A 427 -11.99 -15.15 11.54
CA VAL A 427 -13.31 -15.81 11.61
C VAL A 427 -13.82 -15.86 13.04
N GLU A 428 -12.95 -16.07 14.04
CA GLU A 428 -13.35 -16.00 15.46
C GLU A 428 -13.84 -14.60 15.84
N VAL A 429 -13.20 -13.53 15.34
CA VAL A 429 -13.64 -12.14 15.57
C VAL A 429 -14.94 -11.84 14.82
N ALA A 430 -15.00 -12.07 13.51
CA ALA A 430 -16.15 -11.81 12.66
C ALA A 430 -17.38 -12.62 13.08
N GLY A 431 -17.18 -13.88 13.49
CA GLY A 431 -18.23 -14.79 13.94
C GLY A 431 -18.97 -14.32 15.20
N GLN A 432 -18.44 -13.35 15.94
CA GLN A 432 -19.14 -12.74 17.08
C GLN A 432 -20.37 -11.92 16.66
N PHE A 433 -20.38 -11.46 15.41
CA PHE A 433 -21.46 -10.64 14.85
C PHE A 433 -22.48 -11.45 14.06
N ILE A 434 -22.17 -12.67 13.64
CA ILE A 434 -23.04 -13.50 12.79
C ILE A 434 -24.10 -14.20 13.66
N VAL A 435 -25.39 -13.97 13.38
CA VAL A 435 -26.50 -14.56 14.15
C VAL A 435 -27.27 -15.65 13.42
N GLU A 436 -27.30 -15.65 12.08
CA GLU A 436 -27.85 -16.72 11.24
C GLU A 436 -27.06 -16.78 9.91
N GLU A 437 -26.70 -18.00 9.48
CA GLU A 437 -26.02 -18.32 8.21
C GLU A 437 -27.00 -18.68 7.09
#